data_AF-A0A9D6HS71-F1
#
_entry.id   AF-A0A9D6HS71-F1
#
_cell.length_a   1.000
_cell.length_b   1.000
_cell.length_c   1.000
_cell.angle_alpha   90.00
_cell.angle_beta   90.00
_cell.angle_gamma   90.00
#
_symmetry.space_group_name_H-M   'P 1'
#
loop_
_entity.id
_entity.type
_entity.pdbx_description
1 polymer ?
#
loop_
_entity_poly.entity_id
_entity_poly.type
_entity_poly.pdbx_seq_one_letter_code
_entity_poly.pdbx_strand_id
1 'polypeptide(L)'
;MRREARLKEVKLRKNFLPTLIVAILLWLGVVSIVYFVEPDTFGILPVFFFLIFLALLFTFSLLFAHTRRGALLAVGLTLFLILRYLGIGNILNFLLILGIAITVELYFIKK
;
A
#
# COMPACT_ATOMS: atom_id res chain seq x y z
N MET A 1 27.06 -3.52 -21.78
CA MET A 1 26.10 -2.39 -21.76
C MET A 1 24.85 -2.61 -20.89
N ARG A 2 24.00 -3.63 -21.09
CA ARG A 2 22.77 -3.82 -20.27
C ARG A 2 23.01 -3.99 -18.75
N ARG A 3 24.11 -4.66 -18.36
CA ARG A 3 24.44 -4.92 -16.95
C ARG A 3 24.83 -3.64 -16.19
N GLU A 4 25.57 -2.75 -16.83
CA GLU A 4 26.03 -1.47 -16.23
C GLU A 4 24.89 -0.45 -16.11
N ALA A 5 23.97 -0.42 -17.08
CA ALA A 5 22.76 0.39 -16.99
C ALA A 5 21.85 -0.06 -15.83
N ARG A 6 21.68 -1.38 -15.66
CA ARG A 6 20.89 -1.97 -14.56
C ARG A 6 21.53 -1.71 -13.19
N LEU A 7 22.87 -1.77 -13.10
CA LEU A 7 23.59 -1.42 -11.88
C LEU A 7 23.50 0.07 -11.53
N LYS A 8 23.51 0.97 -12.53
CA LYS A 8 23.26 2.41 -12.34
C LYS A 8 21.85 2.68 -11.83
N GLU A 9 20.82 2.02 -12.37
CA GLU A 9 19.45 2.12 -11.87
C GLU A 9 19.31 1.65 -10.42
N VAL A 10 19.98 0.55 -10.04
CA VAL A 10 20.00 0.06 -8.65
C VAL A 10 20.74 1.04 -7.74
N LYS A 11 21.87 1.61 -8.19
CA LYS A 11 22.65 2.61 -7.42
C LYS A 11 21.92 3.95 -7.23
N LEU A 12 21.00 4.29 -8.14
CA LEU A 12 20.16 5.50 -8.05
C LEU A 12 19.01 5.34 -7.04
N ARG A 13 18.72 4.13 -6.55
CA ARG A 13 17.73 3.87 -5.48
C ARG A 13 18.32 4.21 -4.10
N LYS A 14 18.75 5.46 -3.90
CA LYS A 14 19.37 5.93 -2.64
C LYS A 14 18.52 5.66 -1.39
N ASN A 15 17.20 5.52 -1.54
CA ASN A 15 16.28 5.37 -0.42
C ASN A 15 15.69 3.96 -0.26
N PHE A 16 16.14 2.95 -1.02
CA PHE A 16 15.55 1.60 -0.95
C PHE A 16 15.63 0.98 0.45
N LEU A 17 16.83 0.96 1.06
CA LEU A 17 17.03 0.35 2.39
C LEU A 17 16.27 1.09 3.50
N PRO A 18 16.33 2.43 3.61
CA PRO A 18 15.51 3.16 4.59
C PRO A 18 14.01 2.87 4.43
N THR A 19 13.49 2.88 3.19
CA THR A 19 12.07 2.61 2.94
C THR A 19 11.68 1.18 3.29
N LEU A 20 12.55 0.20 3.05
CA LEU A 20 12.32 -1.18 3.45
C LEU A 20 12.22 -1.34 4.97
N ILE A 21 13.13 -0.70 5.72
CA ILE A 21 13.09 -0.71 7.18
C ILE A 21 11.78 -0.11 7.70
N VAL A 22 11.38 1.04 7.14
CA VAL A 22 10.09 1.68 7.49
C VAL A 22 8.91 0.76 7.19
N ALA A 23 8.90 0.09 6.04
CA ALA A 23 7.83 -0.84 5.69
C ALA A 23 7.74 -2.01 6.68
N ILE A 24 8.89 -2.59 7.07
CA ILE A 24 8.95 -3.67 8.08
C ILE A 24 8.39 -3.18 9.42
N LEU A 25 8.82 -2.01 9.91
CA LEU A 25 8.32 -1.44 11.16
C LEU A 25 6.82 -1.20 11.14
N LEU A 26 6.28 -0.73 10.02
CA LEU A 26 4.84 -0.51 9.85
C LEU A 26 4.06 -1.84 9.89
N TRP A 27 4.56 -2.88 9.21
CA TRP A 27 3.95 -4.21 9.27
C TRP A 27 4.00 -4.82 10.67
N LEU A 28 5.11 -4.65 11.39
CA LEU A 28 5.19 -5.03 12.80
C LEU A 28 4.13 -4.29 13.63
N GLY A 29 3.94 -2.99 13.39
CA GLY A 29 2.87 -2.22 14.04
C GLY A 29 1.47 -2.76 13.73
N VAL A 30 1.19 -3.11 12.47
CA VAL A 30 -0.09 -3.71 12.06
C VAL A 30 -0.30 -5.05 12.79
N VAL A 31 0.70 -5.92 12.78
CA VAL A 31 0.66 -7.21 13.50
C VAL A 31 0.42 -6.97 14.98
N SER A 32 1.10 -6.00 15.58
CA SER A 32 0.91 -5.69 17.00
C SER A 32 -0.52 -5.26 17.32
N ILE A 33 -1.15 -4.42 16.50
CA ILE A 33 -2.55 -4.03 16.69
C ILE A 33 -3.47 -5.25 16.57
N VAL A 34 -3.28 -6.08 15.54
CA VAL A 34 -4.15 -7.22 15.27
C VAL A 34 -4.10 -8.29 16.36
N TYR A 35 -2.93 -8.52 16.98
CA TYR A 35 -2.76 -9.59 17.96
C TYR A 35 -2.83 -9.14 19.42
N PHE A 36 -2.52 -7.89 19.73
CA PHE A 36 -2.38 -7.43 21.13
C PHE A 36 -3.38 -6.33 21.54
N VAL A 37 -4.22 -5.82 20.62
CA VAL A 37 -5.16 -4.74 20.94
C VAL A 37 -6.59 -5.19 20.70
N GLU A 38 -7.46 -4.94 21.67
CA GLU A 38 -8.89 -5.22 21.57
C GLU A 38 -9.56 -4.26 20.58
N PRO A 39 -10.46 -4.74 19.71
CA PRO A 39 -11.10 -3.93 18.67
C PRO A 39 -11.99 -2.81 19.23
N ASP A 40 -12.48 -2.97 20.46
CA ASP A 40 -13.34 -2.00 21.14
C ASP A 40 -12.56 -0.85 21.78
N THR A 41 -11.22 -0.90 21.71
CA THR A 41 -10.35 0.18 22.20
C THR A 41 -10.63 1.47 21.44
N PHE A 42 -10.93 2.56 22.17
CA PHE A 42 -11.25 3.84 21.56
C PHE A 42 -10.15 4.31 20.59
N GLY A 43 -10.54 4.63 19.36
CA GLY A 43 -9.65 5.18 18.34
C GLY A 43 -8.74 4.15 17.63
N ILE A 44 -8.80 2.86 17.98
CA ILE A 44 -7.91 1.86 17.36
C ILE A 44 -8.21 1.64 15.89
N LEU A 45 -9.48 1.74 15.49
CA LEU A 45 -9.91 1.52 14.10
C LEU A 45 -9.32 2.57 13.12
N PRO A 46 -9.45 3.89 13.36
CA PRO A 46 -8.75 4.89 12.55
C PRO A 46 -7.23 4.68 12.51
N VAL A 47 -6.62 4.33 13.66
CA VAL A 47 -5.17 4.07 13.74
C VAL A 47 -4.78 2.86 12.89
N PHE A 48 -5.55 1.78 12.95
CA PHE A 48 -5.35 0.58 12.13
C PHE A 48 -5.43 0.91 10.64
N PHE A 49 -6.47 1.62 10.20
CA PHE A 49 -6.64 1.98 8.78
C PHE A 49 -5.53 2.92 8.28
N PHE A 50 -5.09 3.85 9.11
CA PHE A 50 -3.96 4.71 8.77
C PHE A 50 -2.65 3.91 8.68
N LEU A 51 -2.42 3.00 9.62
CA LEU A 51 -1.21 2.20 9.68
C LEU A 51 -1.11 1.21 8.52
N ILE A 52 -2.20 0.51 8.20
CA ILE A 52 -2.25 -0.40 7.05
C ILE A 52 -2.10 0.34 5.73
N PHE A 53 -2.67 1.55 5.61
CA PHE A 53 -2.47 2.40 4.44
C PHE A 53 -0.99 2.72 4.23
N LEU A 54 -0.29 3.16 5.28
CA LEU A 54 1.14 3.45 5.20
C LEU A 54 1.95 2.18 4.87
N ALA A 55 1.65 1.06 5.54
CA ALA A 55 2.33 -0.21 5.28
C ALA A 55 2.19 -0.62 3.80
N LEU A 56 0.97 -0.56 3.25
CA LEU A 56 0.69 -0.86 1.84
C LEU A 56 1.34 0.15 0.89
N LEU A 57 1.31 1.45 1.21
CA LEU A 57 1.91 2.51 0.40
C LEU A 57 3.41 2.26 0.21
N PHE A 58 4.15 2.05 1.30
CA PHE A 58 5.59 1.81 1.21
C PHE A 58 5.90 0.47 0.57
N THR A 59 5.12 -0.57 0.85
CA THR A 59 5.28 -1.90 0.24
C THR A 59 5.11 -1.82 -1.28
N PHE A 60 3.99 -1.29 -1.78
CA PHE A 60 3.74 -1.21 -3.22
C PHE A 60 4.65 -0.19 -3.91
N SER A 61 4.98 0.93 -3.27
CA SER A 61 5.94 1.88 -3.84
C SER A 61 7.31 1.24 -4.05
N LEU A 62 7.73 0.35 -3.12
CA LEU A 62 8.98 -0.40 -3.22
C LEU A 62 8.90 -1.51 -4.28
N LEU A 63 7.79 -2.26 -4.34
CA LEU A 63 7.57 -3.34 -5.31
C LEU A 63 7.50 -2.82 -6.75
N PHE A 64 6.74 -1.76 -7.00
CA PHE A 64 6.58 -1.19 -8.34
C PHE A 64 7.68 -0.17 -8.70
N ALA A 65 8.57 0.15 -7.76
CA ALA A 65 9.56 1.22 -7.87
C ALA A 65 8.94 2.56 -8.35
N HIS A 66 7.68 2.80 -8.00
CA HIS A 66 6.90 3.94 -8.50
C HIS A 66 5.85 4.37 -7.46
N THR A 67 6.06 5.55 -6.87
CA THR A 67 5.24 6.06 -5.75
C THR A 67 3.77 6.22 -6.13
N ARG A 68 3.47 6.75 -7.34
CA ARG A 68 2.08 6.93 -7.80
C ARG A 68 1.29 5.61 -7.87
N ARG A 69 1.87 4.59 -8.52
CA ARG A 69 1.28 3.24 -8.63
C ARG A 69 1.09 2.62 -7.25
N GLY A 70 2.09 2.78 -6.39
CA GLY A 70 2.02 2.31 -5.00
C GLY A 70 0.88 2.96 -4.22
N ALA A 71 0.75 4.29 -4.33
CA ALA A 71 -0.31 5.04 -3.68
C ALA A 71 -1.70 4.64 -4.19
N LEU A 72 -1.88 4.49 -5.49
CA LEU A 72 -3.16 4.11 -6.08
C LEU A 72 -3.65 2.76 -5.55
N LEU A 73 -2.76 1.76 -5.49
CA LEU A 73 -3.08 0.44 -4.96
C LEU A 73 -3.28 0.44 -3.45
N ALA A 74 -2.48 1.21 -2.71
CA ALA A 74 -2.65 1.36 -1.26
C ALA A 74 -3.99 2.00 -0.91
N VAL A 75 -4.40 3.07 -1.61
CA VAL A 75 -5.71 3.69 -1.47
C VAL A 75 -6.82 2.69 -1.80
N GLY A 76 -6.73 2.00 -2.95
CA GLY A 76 -7.73 1.03 -3.36
C GLY A 76 -7.94 -0.09 -2.34
N LEU A 77 -6.86 -0.72 -1.88
CA LEU A 77 -6.95 -1.78 -0.87
C LEU A 77 -7.44 -1.26 0.49
N THR A 78 -6.99 -0.09 0.93
CA THR A 78 -7.45 0.49 2.20
C THR A 78 -8.94 0.82 2.13
N LEU A 79 -9.42 1.40 1.04
CA LEU A 79 -10.84 1.64 0.81
C LEU A 79 -11.64 0.34 0.84
N PHE A 80 -11.14 -0.71 0.17
CA PHE A 80 -11.80 -2.02 0.21
C PHE A 80 -11.88 -2.59 1.64
N LEU A 81 -10.80 -2.48 2.44
CA LEU A 81 -10.82 -2.91 3.84
C LEU A 81 -11.81 -2.11 4.69
N ILE A 82 -11.93 -0.80 4.46
CA ILE A 82 -12.96 0.03 5.12
C ILE A 82 -14.36 -0.44 4.75
N LEU A 83 -14.63 -0.69 3.46
CA LEU A 83 -15.93 -1.21 3.03
C LEU A 83 -16.21 -2.59 3.64
N ARG A 84 -15.19 -3.45 3.74
CA ARG A 84 -15.30 -4.77 4.38
C ARG A 84 -15.66 -4.64 5.86
N TYR A 85 -15.04 -3.70 6.56
CA TYR A 85 -15.36 -3.39 7.95
C TYR A 85 -16.79 -2.88 8.12
N LEU A 86 -17.28 -2.03 7.22
CA LEU A 86 -18.67 -1.55 7.19
C LEU A 86 -19.71 -2.62 6.78
N GLY A 87 -19.30 -3.87 6.56
CA GLY A 87 -20.19 -4.97 6.20
C GLY A 87 -20.59 -5.02 4.72
N ILE A 88 -20.14 -4.07 3.90
CA ILE A 88 -20.46 -3.98 2.46
C ILE A 88 -19.31 -4.45 1.55
N GLY A 89 -18.15 -4.86 2.09
CA GLY A 89 -17.03 -5.36 1.29
C GLY A 89 -17.30 -6.75 0.72
N ASN A 90 -17.90 -6.80 -0.46
CA ASN A 90 -18.10 -8.01 -1.26
C ASN A 90 -17.13 -8.05 -2.46
N ILE A 91 -17.11 -9.18 -3.18
CA ILE A 91 -16.23 -9.37 -4.33
C ILE A 91 -16.51 -8.38 -5.47
N LEU A 92 -17.76 -7.96 -5.65
CA LEU A 92 -18.12 -6.96 -6.67
C LEU A 92 -17.47 -5.61 -6.35
N ASN A 93 -17.55 -5.16 -5.10
CA ASN A 93 -16.93 -3.92 -4.64
C ASN A 93 -15.40 -3.95 -4.80
N PHE A 94 -14.77 -5.10 -4.54
CA PHE A 94 -13.35 -5.30 -4.82
C PHE A 94 -13.03 -5.12 -6.31
N LEU A 95 -13.78 -5.78 -7.20
CA LEU A 95 -13.57 -5.70 -8.64
C LEU A 95 -13.81 -4.28 -9.19
N LEU A 96 -14.81 -3.57 -8.67
CA LEU A 96 -15.08 -2.17 -9.04
C LEU A 96 -13.93 -1.26 -8.66
N ILE A 97 -13.41 -1.37 -7.42
CA ILE A 97 -12.25 -0.59 -6.98
C ILE A 97 -11.02 -0.90 -7.84
N LEU A 98 -10.78 -2.18 -8.14
CA LEU A 98 -9.69 -2.59 -9.04
C LEU A 98 -9.85 -2.01 -10.44
N GLY A 99 -11.06 -2.07 -11.01
CA GLY A 99 -11.36 -1.51 -12.34
C GLY A 99 -11.09 0.00 -12.39
N ILE A 100 -11.48 0.74 -11.35
CA ILE A 100 -11.18 2.17 -11.21
C ILE A 100 -9.67 2.39 -11.13
N ALA A 101 -8.96 1.65 -10.28
CA ALA A 101 -7.51 1.76 -10.14
C ALA A 101 -6.78 1.51 -11.48
N ILE A 102 -7.16 0.45 -12.21
CA ILE A 102 -6.58 0.16 -13.53
C ILE A 102 -6.86 1.29 -14.52
N THR A 103 -8.10 1.79 -14.57
CA THR A 103 -8.50 2.86 -15.49
C THR A 103 -7.72 4.16 -15.21
N VAL A 104 -7.60 4.53 -13.94
CA VAL A 104 -6.80 5.69 -13.50
C VAL A 104 -5.34 5.52 -13.89
N GLU A 105 -4.76 4.34 -13.66
CA GLU A 105 -3.37 4.08 -14.04
C GLU A 105 -3.17 4.18 -15.56
N LEU A 106 -4.08 3.62 -16.37
CA LEU A 106 -4.01 3.70 -17.83
C LEU A 106 -4.12 5.15 -18.33
N TYR A 107 -4.99 5.96 -17.72
CA TYR A 107 -5.12 7.38 -18.06
C TYR A 107 -3.80 8.14 -17.85
N PHE A 108 -3.11 7.87 -16.75
CA PHE A 108 -1.83 8.51 -16.41
C PHE A 108 -0.59 7.83 -17.02
N ILE A 109 -0.73 6.73 -17.76
CA ILE A 109 0.36 6.15 -18.58
C ILE A 109 0.44 6.88 -19.93
N LYS A 110 -0.70 7.31 -20.48
CA LYS A 110 -0.77 7.97 -21.79
C LYS A 110 -0.39 9.45 -21.78
N LYS A 111 -0.16 10.03 -20.61
CA LYS A 111 0.17 11.45 -20.41
C LYS A 111 1.54 11.55 -19.77
#